data_AF-A0A7W1X075-F1
#
_entry.id   AF-A0A7W1X075-F1
#
_cell.length_a   1.000
_cell.length_b   1.000
_cell.length_c   1.000
_cell.angle_alpha   90.00
_cell.angle_beta   90.00
_cell.angle_gamma   90.00
#
_symmetry.space_group_name_H-M   'P 1'
#
loop_
_entity.id
_entity.type
_entity.pdbx_description
1 polymer ?
#
loop_
_entity_poly.entity_id
_entity_poly.type
_entity_poly.pdbx_seq_one_letter_code
_entity_poly.pdbx_strand_id
1 'polypeptide(L)' 'MSAIQLTAQLRQLLNRGYSVEDVRNLVPVPHEVLEQAIREHRLQEHSRHRDRLLQGQADFAMRLGRQR' A
#
# COMPACT_ATOMS: atom_id res chain seq x y z
N MET A 1 -6.23 21.00 -9.33
CA MET A 1 -5.95 19.85 -8.45
C MET A 1 -4.48 19.46 -8.63
N SER A 2 -3.72 19.32 -7.54
CA SER A 2 -2.31 18.90 -7.67
C SER A 2 -2.22 17.40 -7.92
N ALA A 3 -1.23 16.97 -8.71
CA ALA A 3 -1.02 15.56 -9.03
C ALA A 3 -0.93 14.67 -7.77
N ILE A 4 -0.32 15.19 -6.70
CA ILE A 4 -0.15 14.51 -5.40
C ILE A 4 -1.50 14.16 -4.76
N GLN A 5 -2.47 15.07 -4.78
CA GLN A 5 -3.81 14.82 -4.22
C GLN A 5 -4.58 13.78 -5.04
N LEU A 6 -4.36 13.78 -6.35
CA LEU A 6 -4.96 12.83 -7.27
C LEU A 6 -4.43 11.42 -7.03
N THR A 7 -3.11 11.25 -6.89
CA THR A 7 -2.47 9.97 -6.55
C THR A 7 -2.99 9.41 -5.23
N ALA A 8 -3.16 10.27 -4.21
CA ALA A 8 -3.72 9.87 -2.92
C ALA A 8 -5.16 9.37 -3.02
N GLN A 9 -6.01 10.02 -3.83
CA GLN A 9 -7.39 9.61 -4.04
C GLN A 9 -7.50 8.30 -4.81
N LEU A 10 -6.70 8.11 -5.88
CA LEU A 10 -6.62 6.85 -6.61
C LEU A 10 -6.19 5.71 -5.67
N ARG A 11 -5.23 5.96 -4.78
CA ARG A 11 -4.79 4.96 -3.80
C ARG A 11 -5.87 4.62 -2.77
N GLN A 12 -6.70 5.59 -2.37
CA GLN A 12 -7.85 5.33 -1.51
C GLN A 12 -8.93 4.50 -2.21
N LEU A 13 -9.14 4.67 -3.52
CA LEU A 13 -10.07 3.84 -4.29
C LEU A 13 -9.56 2.39 -4.40
N LEU A 14 -8.28 2.21 -4.71
CA LEU A 14 -7.66 0.88 -4.74
C LEU A 14 -7.74 0.17 -3.39
N ASN A 15 -7.47 0.88 -2.28
CA ASN A 15 -7.63 0.34 -0.92
C ASN A 15 -9.06 -0.06 -0.57
N ARG A 16 -10.08 0.50 -1.24
CA ARG A 16 -11.50 0.16 -1.04
C ARG A 16 -11.95 -1.04 -1.88
N GLY A 17 -11.08 -1.62 -2.70
CA GLY A 17 -11.37 -2.80 -3.52
C GLY A 17 -11.83 -2.48 -4.94
N TYR A 18 -11.75 -1.21 -5.38
CA TYR A 18 -12.02 -0.87 -6.77
C TYR A 18 -10.90 -1.39 -7.68
N SER A 19 -11.27 -1.92 -8.85
CA SER A 19 -10.30 -2.39 -9.83
C SER A 19 -9.58 -1.20 -10.48
N VAL A 20 -8.39 -1.46 -11.03
CA VAL A 20 -7.64 -0.46 -11.78
C VAL A 20 -8.44 0.06 -12.97
N GLU A 21 -9.25 -0.78 -13.61
CA GLU A 21 -10.12 -0.40 -14.73
C GLU A 21 -11.26 0.53 -14.27
N ASP A 22 -11.89 0.25 -13.13
CA ASP A 22 -12.92 1.12 -12.57
C ASP A 22 -12.36 2.49 -12.22
N VAL A 23 -11.18 2.52 -11.58
CA VAL A 23 -10.50 3.76 -11.22
C VAL A 23 -10.12 4.58 -12.47
N ARG A 24 -9.70 3.90 -13.55
CA ARG A 24 -9.39 4.52 -14.84
C ARG A 24 -10.62 5.09 -15.54
N ASN A 25 -11.78 4.45 -15.36
CA ASN A 25 -13.05 4.91 -15.92
C ASN A 25 -13.71 6.02 -15.09
N LEU A 26 -13.48 6.05 -13.77
CA LEU A 26 -14.05 7.02 -12.83
C LEU A 26 -13.38 8.39 -12.89
N VAL A 27 -12.09 8.43 -13.21
CA VAL A 27 -11.32 9.66 -13.25
C VAL A 27 -10.54 9.69 -14.56
N PRO A 28 -10.74 10.68 -15.45
CA PRO A 28 -9.86 10.89 -16.60
C PRO A 28 -8.50 11.38 -16.09
N VAL A 29 -7.66 10.43 -15.69
CA VAL A 29 -6.30 10.68 -15.18
C VAL A 29 -5.22 10.32 -16.20
N PRO A 30 -4.10 11.05 -16.24
CA PRO A 30 -2.93 10.64 -16.99
C PRO A 30 -2.46 9.25 -16.53
N HIS A 31 -2.14 8.39 -17.50
CA HIS A 31 -1.74 7.00 -17.26
C HIS A 31 -0.55 6.89 -16.28
N GLU A 32 0.39 7.84 -16.35
CA GLU A 32 1.56 7.92 -15.47
C GLU A 32 1.19 8.07 -13.99
N VAL A 33 0.15 8.86 -13.69
CA VAL A 33 -0.32 9.11 -12.32
C VAL A 33 -1.02 7.86 -11.76
N LEU A 34 -1.77 7.15 -12.60
CA LEU A 34 -2.42 5.90 -12.23
C LEU A 34 -1.38 4.80 -11.95
N GLU A 35 -0.41 4.64 -12.85
CA GLU A 35 0.69 3.69 -12.69
C GLU A 35 1.52 3.98 -11.44
N GLN A 36 1.77 5.26 -11.13
CA GLN A 36 2.44 5.64 -9.89
C GLN A 36 1.62 5.25 -8.66
N ALA A 37 0.31 5.52 -8.65
CA ALA A 37 -0.56 5.14 -7.53
C ALA A 37 -0.59 3.62 -7.28
N ILE A 38 -0.61 2.82 -8.36
CA ILE A 38 -0.59 1.36 -8.28
C ILE A 38 0.75 0.86 -7.74
N ARG A 39 1.86 1.38 -8.26
CA ARG A 39 3.21 1.02 -7.77
C ARG A 39 3.36 1.34 -6.29
N GLU A 40 2.98 2.56 -5.88
CA GLU A 40 3.03 2.96 -4.47
C GLU A 40 2.15 2.09 -3.57
N HIS A 41 0.95 1.72 -4.03
CA HIS A 41 0.05 0.84 -3.30
C HIS A 41 0.67 -0.54 -3.06
N ARG A 42 1.21 -1.17 -4.11
CA ARG A 42 1.88 -2.49 -4.00
C ARG A 42 3.11 -2.43 -3.12
N LEU A 43 3.89 -1.35 -3.21
CA LEU A 43 5.08 -1.16 -2.38
C LEU A 43 4.71 -1.07 -0.90
N GLN A 44 3.59 -0.40 -0.57
CA GLN A 44 3.10 -0.33 0.81
C GLN A 44 2.59 -1.66 1.34
N GLU A 45 1.86 -2.43 0.53
CA GLU A 45 1.40 -3.77 0.91
C GLU A 45 2.59 -4.69 1.23
N HIS A 46 3.65 -4.65 0.41
CA HIS A 46 4.89 -5.37 0.66
C HIS A 46 5.59 -4.94 1.95
N SER A 47 5.70 -3.64 2.20
CA SER A 47 6.29 -3.12 3.44
C SER A 47 5.50 -3.55 4.67
N ARG A 48 4.17 -3.47 4.63
CA ARG A 48 3.30 -3.91 5.75
C ARG A 48 3.44 -5.40 6.04
N HIS A 49 3.55 -6.23 5.00
CA HIS A 49 3.76 -7.67 5.18
C HIS A 49 5.14 -7.95 5.80
N ARG A 50 6.18 -7.25 5.32
CA ARG A 50 7.55 -7.39 5.84
C ARG A 50 7.65 -6.94 7.29
N ASP A 51 7.03 -5.81 7.64
CA ASP A 51 7.05 -5.28 9.00
C ASP A 51 6.33 -6.21 9.98
N ARG A 52 5.20 -6.82 9.58
CA ARG A 52 4.53 -7.86 10.40
C ARG A 52 5.42 -9.08 10.63
N LEU A 53 6.14 -9.54 9.61
CA LEU A 53 7.07 -10.67 9.74
C LEU A 53 8.23 -10.35 10.68
N LEU A 54 8.81 -9.15 10.57
CA LEU A 54 9.89 -8.70 11.43
C LEU A 54 9.42 -8.50 12.88
N GLN A 55 8.23 -7.95 13.07
CA GLN A 55 7.62 -7.79 14.40
C GLN A 55 7.37 -9.15 15.06
N GLY A 56 6.88 -10.14 14.30
CA GLY A 56 6.73 -11.51 14.79
C GLY A 56 8.05 -12.17 15.19
N GLN A 57 9.13 -11.92 14.44
CA GLN A 57 10.48 -12.40 14.80
C GLN A 57 11.00 -11.73 16.08
N ALA A 58 10.80 -10.42 16.23
CA ALA A 58 11.19 -9.68 17.43
C ALA A 58 10.43 -10.18 18.67
N ASP A 59 9.11 -10.37 18.55
CA ASP A 59 8.27 -10.90 19.63
C ASP A 59 8.68 -12.32 20.04
N PHE A 60 9.04 -13.16 19.07
CA PHE A 60 9.53 -14.51 19.35
C PHE A 60 10.88 -14.50 20.08
N ALA A 61 11.84 -13.70 19.62
CA ALA A 61 13.14 -13.55 20.26
C ALA A 61 13.01 -12.98 21.69
N MET A 62 12.12 -12.01 21.91
CA MET A 62 11.83 -11.45 23.24
C MET A 62 11.24 -12.49 24.21
N ARG A 63 10.38 -13.41 23.74
CA ARG A 63 9.87 -14.51 24.58
C ARG A 63 10.95 -15.51 24.94
N LEU A 64 11.82 -15.88 23.99
CA LEU A 64 12.95 -16.79 24.24
C LEU A 64 13.97 -16.22 25.24
N GLY A 65 14.19 -14.90 25.23
CA GLY A 65 15.09 -14.23 26.18
C GLY A 65 14.55 -14.15 27.62
N ARG A 66 13.22 -14.26 27.81
CA ARG A 66 12.57 -14.21 29.13
C ARG A 66 12.50 -15.56 29.87
N GLN A 67 12.85 -16.66 29.20
CA GLN A 67 12.81 -18.02 29.77
C GLN A 67 14.18 -18.51 30.30
N ARG A 68 15.17 -17.63 30.45
CA ARG A 68 16.44 -17.90 31.14
C ARG A 68 16.46 -17.17 32.47
#